data_AF-I2QR35-F1
#
_entry.id   AF-I2QR35-F1
#
_cell.length_a   1.000
_cell.length_b   1.000
_cell.length_c   1.000
_cell.angle_alpha   90.00
_cell.angle_beta   90.00
_cell.angle_gamma   90.00
#
_symmetry.space_group_name_H-M   'P 1'
#
loop_
_entity.id
_entity.type
_entity.pdbx_description
1 polymer ?
#
loop_
_entity_poly.entity_id
_entity_poly.type
_entity_poly.pdbx_seq_one_letter_code
_entity_poly.pdbx_strand_id
1 'polypeptide(L)' 'MFDVYRNDKHGLLVLSTGSAVPALYSAHTWRKSRKRVLKVSNEIKSAVQAQGYYIRSLRATKERMIYVK' A
#
# COMPACT_ATOMS: atom_id res chain seq x y z
N MET A 1 4.31 1.03 12.94
CA MET A 1 5.12 0.20 12.03
C MET A 1 4.27 -0.16 10.83
N PHE A 2 4.88 -0.52 9.71
CA PHE A 2 4.16 -0.74 8.47
C PHE A 2 4.48 -2.10 7.84
N ASP A 3 3.41 -2.77 7.40
CA ASP A 3 3.49 -3.93 6.53
C ASP A 3 3.43 -3.46 5.08
N VAL A 4 4.46 -3.82 4.30
CA VAL A 4 4.55 -3.42 2.89
C VAL A 4 4.31 -4.63 2.02
N TYR A 5 3.47 -4.49 1.02
CA TYR A 5 3.12 -5.49 0.04
C TYR A 5 3.51 -5.00 -1.35
N ARG A 6 3.97 -5.92 -2.18
CA ARG A 6 4.23 -5.68 -3.59
C ARG A 6 3.47 -6.69 -4.43
N ASN A 7 2.99 -6.26 -5.59
CA ASN A 7 2.43 -7.16 -6.59
C ASN A 7 3.32 -7.20 -7.83
N ASP A 8 3.07 -8.18 -8.70
CA ASP A 8 3.82 -8.38 -9.94
C ASP A 8 3.63 -7.23 -10.95
N LYS A 9 2.50 -6.51 -10.84
CA LYS A 9 2.17 -5.33 -11.66
C LYS A 9 2.83 -4.04 -11.18
N HIS A 10 3.94 -4.12 -10.44
CA HIS A 10 4.63 -2.97 -9.84
C HIS A 10 3.79 -2.16 -8.84
N GLY A 11 2.74 -2.74 -8.27
CA GLY A 11 1.96 -2.12 -7.22
C GLY A 11 2.66 -2.17 -5.87
N LEU A 12 2.52 -1.09 -5.10
CA LEU A 12 2.94 -0.95 -3.71
C LEU A 12 1.70 -0.75 -2.85
N LEU A 13 1.51 -1.59 -1.85
CA LEU A 13 0.48 -1.43 -0.82
C LEU A 13 1.16 -1.35 0.54
N VAL A 14 0.76 -0.39 1.36
CA VAL A 14 1.29 -0.20 2.71
C VAL A 14 0.13 -0.17 3.69
N LEU A 15 0.26 -0.94 4.76
CA LEU A 15 -0.72 -1.07 5.83
C LEU A 15 -0.04 -0.79 7.17
N SER A 16 -0.84 -0.44 8.18
CA SER A 16 -0.36 -0.55 9.55
C SER A 16 -0.09 -2.02 9.88
N THR A 17 0.99 -2.29 10.61
CA THR A 17 1.37 -3.67 10.95
C THR A 17 0.22 -4.41 11.61
N GLY A 18 -0.09 -5.61 11.12
CA GLY A 18 -1.18 -6.45 11.65
C GLY A 18 -2.58 -6.08 11.14
N SER A 19 -2.72 -5.06 10.29
CA SER A 19 -3.98 -4.76 9.62
C SER A 19 -4.28 -5.77 8.50
N ALA A 20 -5.55 -6.09 8.32
CA ALA A 20 -6.00 -6.94 7.21
C ALA A 20 -5.81 -6.22 5.87
N VAL A 21 -5.50 -6.99 4.82
CA VAL A 21 -5.51 -6.47 3.45
C VAL A 21 -6.98 -6.18 3.08
N PRO A 22 -7.33 -4.96 2.63
CA PRO A 22 -8.71 -4.66 2.29
C PRO A 22 -9.22 -5.58 1.17
N ALA A 23 -10.42 -6.13 1.34
CA ALA A 23 -10.99 -7.14 0.44
C ALA A 23 -11.07 -6.68 -1.03
N LEU A 24 -11.26 -5.38 -1.25
CA LEU A 24 -11.23 -4.72 -2.57
C LEU A 24 -9.94 -4.97 -3.34
N TYR A 25 -8.82 -5.22 -2.63
CA TYR A 25 -7.51 -5.42 -3.23
C TYR A 25 -7.06 -6.89 -3.18
N SER A 26 -7.81 -7.79 -2.55
CA SER A 26 -7.51 -9.23 -2.50
C SER A 26 -7.47 -9.90 -3.88
N ALA A 27 -8.07 -9.28 -4.91
CA ALA A 27 -8.02 -9.78 -6.29
C ALA A 27 -6.63 -9.75 -6.91
N HIS A 28 -5.70 -8.94 -6.38
CA HIS A 28 -4.30 -8.95 -6.80
C HIS A 28 -3.49 -9.83 -5.86
N THR A 29 -2.63 -10.69 -6.41
CA THR A 29 -1.69 -11.52 -5.66
C THR A 29 -0.63 -10.62 -4.99
N TRP A 30 -0.97 -10.05 -3.83
CA TRP A 30 -0.07 -9.24 -3.02
C TRP A 30 0.93 -10.14 -2.30
N ARG A 31 2.22 -9.86 -2.47
CA ARG A 31 3.29 -10.50 -1.72
C ARG A 31 3.75 -9.57 -0.61
N LYS A 32 3.57 -9.98 0.64
CA LYS A 32 4.07 -9.24 1.80
C LYS A 32 5.61 -9.25 1.75
N SER A 33 6.21 -8.09 1.85
CA SER A 33 7.64 -7.95 2.07
C SER A 33 7.99 -8.51 3.44
N ARG A 34 9.01 -9.36 3.51
CA ARG A 34 9.54 -9.86 4.78
C ARG A 34 10.24 -8.77 5.60
N LYS A 35 10.58 -7.63 4.99
CA LYS A 35 11.20 -6.50 5.69
C LYS A 35 10.16 -5.73 6.50
N ARG A 36 10.37 -5.62 7.81
CA ARG A 36 9.61 -4.69 8.67
C ARG A 36 10.03 -3.26 8.33
N VAL A 37 9.05 -2.42 7.98
CA VAL A 37 9.31 -1.01 7.67
C VAL A 37 8.97 -0.15 8.89
N LEU A 38 10.00 0.42 9.50
CA LEU A 38 9.88 1.27 10.70
C LEU A 38 9.42 2.68 10.35
N LYS A 39 9.85 3.21 9.20
CA LYS A 39 9.59 4.58 8.77
C LYS A 39 9.10 4.60 7.32
N VAL A 40 8.07 5.40 7.07
CA VAL A 40 7.53 5.71 5.74
C VAL A 40 7.43 7.22 5.60
N SER A 41 7.25 7.71 4.37
CA SER A 41 7.01 9.13 4.10
C SER A 41 5.73 9.64 4.77
N ASN A 42 5.65 10.93 5.05
CA ASN A 42 4.48 11.55 5.69
C ASN A 42 3.19 11.36 4.88
N GLU A 43 3.28 11.35 3.54
CA GLU A 43 2.16 11.03 2.64
C GLU A 43 1.55 9.65 2.97
N ILE A 44 2.40 8.62 3.03
CA ILE A 44 2.00 7.24 3.32
C ILE A 44 1.45 7.15 4.74
N LYS A 45 2.11 7.79 5.71
CA LYS A 45 1.67 7.79 7.11
C LYS A 45 0.27 8.41 7.24
N SER A 46 0.05 9.55 6.60
CA SER A 46 -1.23 10.27 6.66
C SER A 46 -2.35 9.46 6.00
N ALA A 47 -2.09 8.86 4.83
CA ALA A 47 -3.06 8.01 4.15
C ALA A 47 -3.40 6.75 4.96
N VAL A 48 -2.40 6.07 5.52
CA VAL A 48 -2.64 4.90 6.39
C VAL A 48 -3.39 5.29 7.66
N GLN A 49 -3.16 6.48 8.22
CA GLN A 49 -3.90 6.96 9.39
C GLN A 49 -5.34 7.35 9.05
N ALA A 50 -5.59 7.94 7.87
CA ALA A 50 -6.91 8.40 7.46
C ALA A 50 -7.79 7.26 6.91
N GLN A 51 -7.20 6.38 6.10
CA GLN A 51 -7.92 5.36 5.31
C GLN A 51 -7.60 3.92 5.75
N GLY A 52 -6.59 3.72 6.61
CA GLY A 52 -6.11 2.39 7.01
C GLY A 52 -5.10 1.76 6.05
N TYR A 53 -4.91 2.33 4.85
CA TYR A 53 -4.00 1.80 3.83
C TYR A 53 -3.46 2.89 2.90
N TYR A 54 -2.39 2.57 2.18
CA TYR A 54 -1.85 3.38 1.09
C TYR A 54 -1.52 2.49 -0.10
N ILE A 55 -1.92 2.89 -1.30
CA ILE A 55 -1.65 2.13 -2.54
C ILE A 55 -1.10 3.03 -3.63
N ARG A 56 -0.08 2.56 -4.35
CA ARG A 56 0.53 3.27 -5.49
C ARG A 56 1.00 2.28 -6.55
N SER A 57 0.87 2.64 -7.83
CA SER A 57 1.55 1.96 -8.93
C SER A 57 2.96 2.54 -9.14
N LEU A 58 3.98 1.69 -9.21
CA LEU A 58 5.37 2.07 -9.51
C LEU A 58 5.70 1.95 -11.00
N ARG A 59 4.70 1.72 -11.89
CA ARG A 59 4.93 1.84 -13.33
C ARG A 59 5.40 3.26 -13.63
N ALA A 60 6.56 3.38 -14.27
CA ALA A 60 7.06 4.65 -14.75
C ALA A 60 6.00 5.29 -15.65
N THR A 61 5.49 6.45 -15.23
CA THR A 61 4.60 7.34 -16.00
C THR A 61 3.25 6.76 -16.43
N LYS A 62 2.22 6.98 -15.60
CA LYS A 62 1.01 7.79 -15.90
C LYS A 62 -0.11 7.42 -14.94
N GLU A 63 -0.62 8.44 -14.28
CA GLU A 63 -2.00 8.60 -13.79
C GLU A 63 -2.82 7.33 -13.58
N ARG A 64 -2.93 6.94 -12.31
CA ARG A 64 -4.22 6.68 -11.68
C ARG A 64 -4.01 6.68 -10.18
N MET A 65 -3.82 7.88 -9.63
CA MET A 65 -4.15 8.15 -8.24
C MET A 65 -5.67 7.96 -8.14
N ILE A 66 -6.12 6.76 -7.78
CA ILE A 66 -7.53 6.57 -7.44
C ILE A 66 -7.71 7.16 -6.05
N TYR A 67 -8.02 8.46 -6.00
CA TYR A 67 -8.77 9.03 -4.89
C TYR A 67 -10.21 8.52 -5.03
N VAL A 68 -10.67 7.71 -4.08
CA VAL A 68 -12.11 7.57 -3.84
C VAL A 68 -12.46 8.58 -2.75
N LYS A 69 -13.34 9.52 -3.11
CA LYS A 69 -13.98 10.49 -2.21
C LYS A 69 -15.05 9.81 -1.39
#